data_AF-A0A387AQW7-F1
#
_entry.id   AF-A0A387AQW7-F1
#
_cell.length_a   1.000
_cell.length_b   1.000
_cell.length_c   1.000
_cell.angle_alpha   90.00
_cell.angle_beta   90.00
_cell.angle_gamma   90.00
#
_symmetry.space_group_name_H-M   'P 1'
#
loop_
_entity.id
_entity.type
_entity.pdbx_description
1 polymer ?
#
loop_
_entity_poly.entity_id
_entity_poly.type
_entity_poly.pdbx_seq_one_letter_code
_entity_poly.pdbx_strand_id
1 'polypeptide(L)'
;MLLVKDKLTSNDKSPFDVGDQVSFELEHKKFQGMIEKGYNNSYMIGFHTTDPALEDKYHDKIVINNKNLTMVKKGPNNSKGKKKDEDKSSDSDQKTEDKSSSKK
;
A
#
# COMPACT_ATOMS: atom_id res chain seq x y z
N MET A 1 -28.29 -21.06 6.83
CA MET A 1 -26.87 -21.05 7.25
C MET A 1 -26.40 -19.61 7.28
N LEU A 2 -26.25 -19.05 8.48
CA LEU A 2 -25.63 -17.74 8.66
C LEU A 2 -24.15 -17.87 8.29
N LEU A 3 -23.73 -17.19 7.22
CA LEU A 3 -22.33 -17.00 6.91
C LEU A 3 -21.73 -16.21 8.07
N VAL A 4 -21.09 -16.91 9.00
CA VAL A 4 -20.30 -16.28 10.06
C VAL A 4 -19.15 -15.61 9.33
N LYS A 5 -19.26 -14.29 9.16
CA LYS A 5 -18.12 -13.45 8.77
C LYS A 5 -17.17 -13.50 9.96
N ASP A 6 -16.29 -14.49 9.94
CA ASP A 6 -15.31 -14.71 10.99
C ASP A 6 -14.49 -13.43 11.17
N LYS A 7 -14.72 -12.78 12.32
CA LYS A 7 -14.00 -11.58 12.77
C LYS A 7 -12.51 -11.86 13.08
N LEU A 8 -12.01 -13.05 12.75
CA LEU A 8 -10.61 -13.44 12.88
C LEU A 8 -9.77 -13.02 11.66
N THR A 9 -10.42 -12.66 10.56
CA THR A 9 -9.76 -12.09 9.36
C THR A 9 -10.22 -10.67 9.06
N SER A 10 -11.01 -10.06 9.94
CA SER A 10 -11.53 -8.70 9.75
C SER A 10 -10.41 -7.69 9.96
N ASN A 11 -9.84 -7.31 8.84
CA ASN A 11 -8.80 -6.31 8.72
C ASN A 11 -9.48 -4.93 8.64
N ASP A 12 -10.33 -4.61 9.62
CA ASP A 12 -11.23 -3.42 9.62
C ASP A 12 -10.47 -2.08 9.53
N LYS A 13 -9.14 -2.10 9.61
CA LYS A 13 -8.25 -0.93 9.51
C LYS A 13 -7.07 -1.13 8.57
N SER A 14 -7.06 -2.18 7.75
CA SER A 14 -5.96 -2.33 6.84
C SER A 14 -6.06 -1.47 5.59
N PRO A 15 -4.94 -0.90 5.13
CA PRO A 15 -4.90 -0.21 3.85
C PRO A 15 -4.90 -1.16 2.63
N PHE A 16 -4.74 -2.48 2.82
CA PHE A 16 -4.60 -3.47 1.74
C PHE A 16 -5.61 -4.62 1.88
N ASP A 17 -6.09 -5.09 0.73
CA ASP A 17 -6.99 -6.25 0.61
C ASP A 17 -6.35 -7.42 -0.14
N VAL A 18 -6.92 -8.62 0.01
CA VAL A 18 -6.51 -9.80 -0.76
C VAL A 18 -6.77 -9.55 -2.24
N GLY A 19 -5.77 -9.83 -3.08
CA GLY A 19 -5.78 -9.53 -4.52
C GLY A 19 -5.18 -8.17 -4.89
N ASP A 20 -4.78 -7.35 -3.93
CA ASP A 20 -3.99 -6.14 -4.21
C ASP A 20 -2.54 -6.50 -4.56
N GLN A 21 -1.97 -5.75 -5.50
CA GLN A 21 -0.57 -5.83 -5.85
C GLN A 21 0.22 -4.81 -5.02
N VAL A 22 1.19 -5.32 -4.27
CA VAL A 22 2.02 -4.56 -3.35
C VAL A 22 3.50 -4.72 -3.69
N SER A 23 4.28 -3.71 -3.36
CA SER A 23 5.74 -3.77 -3.35
C SER A 23 6.26 -3.84 -1.92
N PHE A 24 7.36 -4.56 -1.78
CA PHE A 24 8.05 -4.77 -0.51
C PHE A 24 9.55 -4.85 -0.75
N GLU A 25 10.32 -4.63 0.30
CA GLU A 25 11.77 -4.76 0.28
C GLU A 25 12.19 -6.05 0.99
N LEU A 26 13.01 -6.85 0.33
CA LEU A 26 13.56 -8.09 0.84
C LEU A 26 15.05 -8.13 0.53
N GLU A 27 15.89 -8.31 1.55
CA GLU A 27 17.36 -8.35 1.40
C GLU A 27 17.91 -7.16 0.58
N HIS A 28 17.42 -5.94 0.84
CA HIS A 28 17.77 -4.69 0.14
C HIS A 28 17.36 -4.62 -1.34
N LYS A 29 16.56 -5.57 -1.83
CA LYS A 29 15.99 -5.57 -3.17
C LYS A 29 14.49 -5.32 -3.08
N LYS A 30 13.95 -4.53 -4.01
CA LYS A 30 12.51 -4.27 -4.11
C LYS A 30 11.85 -5.34 -4.96
N PHE A 31 10.85 -6.00 -4.41
CA PHE A 31 10.03 -6.99 -5.09
C PHE A 31 8.58 -6.55 -5.15
N GLN A 32 7.84 -7.18 -6.04
CA GLN A 32 6.40 -7.00 -6.17
C GLN A 32 5.73 -8.35 -6.09
N GLY A 33 4.55 -8.37 -5.46
CA GLY A 33 3.74 -9.56 -5.36
C GLY A 33 2.28 -9.23 -5.14
N MET A 34 1.47 -10.28 -5.12
CA MET A 34 0.04 -10.22 -4.89
C MET A 34 -0.28 -10.70 -3.48
N ILE A 35 -1.17 -10.01 -2.77
CA ILE A 35 -1.65 -10.48 -1.47
C ILE A 35 -2.54 -11.70 -1.69
N GLU A 36 -2.09 -12.87 -1.21
CA GLU A 36 -2.87 -14.11 -1.23
C GLU A 36 -3.74 -14.25 0.02
N LYS A 37 -3.25 -13.77 1.17
CA LYS A 37 -3.95 -13.92 2.45
C LYS A 37 -3.64 -12.76 3.39
N GLY A 38 -4.67 -12.22 4.03
CA GLY A 38 -4.52 -11.22 5.10
C GLY A 38 -4.43 -11.88 6.48
N TYR A 39 -3.49 -11.41 7.29
CA TYR A 39 -3.38 -11.69 8.72
C TYR A 39 -3.54 -10.39 9.52
N ASN A 40 -3.48 -10.50 10.84
CA ASN A 40 -3.46 -9.32 11.70
C ASN A 40 -2.09 -8.61 11.55
N ASN A 41 -2.11 -7.33 11.17
CA ASN A 41 -0.92 -6.50 10.91
C ASN A 41 0.09 -7.03 9.88
N SER A 42 -0.26 -8.07 9.12
CA SER A 42 0.64 -8.71 8.16
C SER A 42 -0.11 -9.38 7.02
N TYR A 43 0.58 -9.64 5.92
CA TYR A 43 0.00 -10.21 4.70
C TYR A 43 0.91 -11.27 4.14
N MET A 44 0.31 -12.38 3.69
CA MET A 44 0.98 -13.34 2.82
C MET A 44 0.96 -12.80 1.40
N ILE A 45 2.15 -12.65 0.83
CA ILE A 45 2.37 -12.18 -0.52
C ILE A 45 2.93 -13.34 -1.32
N GLY A 46 2.23 -13.70 -2.39
CA GLY A 46 2.76 -14.53 -3.45
C GLY A 46 3.62 -13.67 -4.37
N PHE A 47 4.89 -14.01 -4.52
CA PHE A 47 5.82 -13.31 -5.39
C PHE A 47 6.67 -14.33 -6.14
N HIS A 48 7.25 -13.95 -7.26
CA HIS A 48 8.23 -14.77 -7.96
C HIS A 48 9.54 -14.03 -8.00
N THR A 49 10.64 -14.75 -7.80
CA THR A 49 11.99 -14.22 -7.84
C THR A 49 12.82 -15.00 -8.85
N THR A 50 13.73 -14.32 -9.54
CA THR A 50 14.70 -14.96 -10.46
C THR A 50 15.97 -15.38 -9.72
N ASP A 51 16.05 -15.08 -8.43
CA ASP A 51 17.19 -15.40 -7.58
C ASP A 51 16.95 -16.78 -6.91
N PRO A 52 17.69 -17.84 -7.29
CA PRO A 52 17.43 -19.21 -6.83
C PRO A 52 17.59 -19.37 -5.31
N ALA A 53 18.40 -18.52 -4.66
CA ALA A 53 18.54 -18.54 -3.20
C ALA A 53 17.27 -18.04 -2.48
N LEU A 54 16.55 -17.09 -3.08
CA LEU A 54 15.29 -16.57 -2.55
C LEU A 54 14.13 -17.50 -2.90
N GLU A 55 14.16 -18.12 -4.08
CA GLU A 55 13.17 -19.11 -4.51
C GLU A 55 13.14 -20.31 -3.55
N ASP A 56 14.30 -20.88 -3.22
CA ASP A 56 14.39 -22.04 -2.31
C ASP A 56 14.04 -21.66 -0.86
N LYS A 57 14.42 -20.46 -0.43
CA LYS A 57 14.21 -20.02 0.96
C LYS A 57 12.76 -19.63 1.26
N TYR A 58 12.06 -19.05 0.28
CA TYR A 58 10.72 -18.50 0.47
C TYR A 58 9.64 -19.25 -0.29
N HIS A 59 9.99 -20.13 -1.23
CA HIS A 59 9.04 -20.90 -2.04
C HIS A 59 7.90 -20.03 -2.60
N ASP A 60 8.27 -18.89 -3.19
CA ASP A 60 7.35 -17.90 -3.78
C ASP A 60 6.32 -17.27 -2.83
N LYS A 61 6.47 -17.46 -1.51
CA LYS A 61 5.52 -16.97 -0.50
C LYS A 61 6.26 -16.32 0.67
N ILE A 62 5.83 -15.11 1.03
CA ILE A 62 6.40 -14.41 2.18
C ILE A 62 5.32 -13.72 2.99
N VAL A 63 5.50 -13.69 4.31
CA VAL A 63 4.63 -12.93 5.22
C VAL A 63 5.33 -11.63 5.61
N ILE A 64 4.71 -10.51 5.31
CA ILE A 64 5.28 -9.18 5.54
C ILE A 64 4.32 -8.32 6.35
N ASN A 65 4.87 -7.52 7.26
CA ASN A 65 4.11 -6.58 8.07
C ASN A 65 3.54 -5.45 7.21
N ASN A 66 2.32 -5.02 7.50
CA ASN A 66 1.62 -3.96 6.77
C ASN A 66 2.40 -2.63 6.68
N LYS A 67 3.27 -2.34 7.65
CA LYS A 67 4.11 -1.13 7.66
C LYS A 67 5.21 -1.14 6.60
N ASN A 68 5.61 -2.32 6.14
CA ASN A 68 6.69 -2.51 5.17
C ASN A 68 6.16 -2.73 3.75
N LEU A 69 4.85 -2.62 3.56
CA LEU A 69 4.18 -2.77 2.28
C LEU A 69 3.85 -1.43 1.69
N THR A 70 4.05 -1.32 0.38
CA THR A 70 3.66 -0.15 -0.40
C THR A 70 2.69 -0.58 -1.49
N MET A 71 1.59 0.16 -1.65
CA MET A 71 0.59 -0.16 -2.67
C MET A 71 1.15 0.17 -4.05
N VAL A 72 1.18 -0.81 -4.97
CA VAL A 72 1.55 -0.58 -6.37
C VAL A 72 0.30 -0.43 -7.21
N LYS A 73 -0.62 -1.41 -7.11
CA LYS A 73 -1.86 -1.42 -7.88
C LYS A 73 -2.96 -2.05 -7.04
N LYS A 74 -4.11 -1.39 -7.00
CA LYS A 74 -5.32 -1.99 -6.42
C LYS A 74 -5.76 -3.13 -7.31
N GLY A 75 -6.09 -4.26 -6.70
CA GLY A 75 -6.71 -5.39 -7.38
C GLY A 75 -8.05 -4.99 -8.01
N PRO A 76 -8.64 -5.85 -8.86
CA PRO A 76 -10.00 -5.67 -9.36
C PRO A 76 -10.98 -5.74 -8.19
N ASN A 77 -11.13 -4.59 -7.58
CA ASN A 77 -12.03 -4.31 -6.50
C ASN A 77 -13.43 -4.30 -7.11
N ASN A 78 -14.25 -5.30 -6.82
CA ASN A 78 -15.69 -5.27 -7.13
C ASN A 78 -16.43 -4.32 -6.16
N SER A 79 -15.78 -3.23 -5.75
CA SER A 79 -16.31 -2.17 -4.92
C SER A 79 -16.66 -0.98 -5.82
N LYS A 80 -17.96 -0.88 -6.13
CA LYS A 80 -18.57 0.37 -6.59
C LYS A 80 -18.07 1.53 -5.74
N GLY A 81 -17.39 2.48 -6.40
CA GLY A 81 -17.33 3.88 -6.03
C GLY A 81 -16.59 4.22 -4.74
N LYS A 82 -15.30 4.53 -4.87
CA LYS A 82 -14.75 5.74 -4.23
C LYS A 82 -13.83 6.43 -5.24
N LYS A 83 -14.34 7.52 -5.81
CA LYS A 83 -13.57 8.50 -6.56
C LYS A 83 -12.37 8.91 -5.71
N LYS A 84 -11.16 8.80 -6.27
CA LYS A 84 -10.03 9.60 -5.81
C LYS A 84 -10.25 10.97 -6.42
N ASP A 85 -10.59 11.95 -5.60
CA ASP A 85 -10.38 13.35 -5.98
C ASP A 85 -8.87 13.55 -6.02
N GLU A 86 -8.35 13.61 -7.25
CA GLU A 86 -7.09 14.28 -7.54
C GLU A 86 -7.38 15.77 -7.50
N ASP A 87 -6.99 16.45 -6.42
CA ASP A 87 -6.76 17.88 -6.51
C ASP A 87 -5.27 18.17 -6.27
N LYS A 88 -4.63 18.54 -7.37
CA LYS A 88 -3.29 19.11 -7.42
C LYS A 88 -3.41 20.57 -6.97
N SER A 89 -3.10 20.86 -5.71
CA SER A 89 -2.73 22.21 -5.32
C SER A 89 -1.20 22.33 -5.24
N SER A 90 -0.57 22.57 -6.39
CA SER A 90 0.70 23.29 -6.43
C SER A 90 0.37 24.77 -6.30
N ASP A 91 0.50 25.33 -5.10
CA ASP A 91 0.43 26.77 -4.91
C ASP A 91 1.78 27.30 -4.44
N SER A 92 2.44 27.97 -5.36
CA SER A 92 3.66 28.74 -5.15
C SER A 92 3.26 30.18 -4.85
N ASP A 93 3.04 30.49 -3.58
CA ASP A 93 2.77 31.85 -3.13
C ASP A 93 4.07 32.66 -3.01
N GLN A 94 4.31 33.50 -4.02
CA GLN A 94 5.18 34.66 -3.91
C GLN A 94 4.57 35.66 -2.93
N LYS A 95 5.12 35.71 -1.70
CA LYS A 95 4.81 36.77 -0.74
C LYS A 95 5.50 38.08 -1.15
N THR A 96 4.75 38.96 -1.80
CA THR A 96 4.99 40.41 -1.85
C THR A 96 4.77 41.00 -0.46
N GLU A 97 5.79 41.62 0.12
CA GLU A 97 5.64 42.54 1.26
C GLU A 97 6.02 43.95 0.83
N ASP A 98 4.99 44.71 0.46
CA ASP A 98 5.00 46.16 0.51
C ASP A 98 5.03 46.59 1.98
N LYS A 99 6.08 47.30 2.39
CA LYS A 99 6.09 48.10 3.62
C LYS A 99 6.48 49.53 3.29
N SER A 100 5.45 50.34 3.16
CA SER A 100 5.45 51.79 3.30
C SER A 100 6.23 52.25 4.53
N SER A 101 7.16 53.17 4.36
CA SER A 101 7.56 54.10 5.43
C SER A 101 7.74 55.50 4.87
N SER A 102 6.81 56.35 5.27
CA SER A 102 6.72 57.79 5.10
C SER A 102 8.04 58.49 5.39
N LYS A 103 8.47 59.40 4.51
CA LYS A 103 9.50 60.39 4.82
C LYS A 103 8.89 61.78 4.75
N LYS A 104 8.92 62.41 5.92
CA LYS A 104 8.60 63.79 6.25
C LYS A 104 9.67 64.72 5.71
#